data_AF-A0A936CYX4-F1
#
_entry.id   AF-A0A936CYX4-F1
#
_cell.length_a   1.000
_cell.length_b   1.000
_cell.length_c   1.000
_cell.angle_alpha   90.00
_cell.angle_beta   90.00
_cell.angle_gamma   90.00
#
_symmetry.space_group_name_H-M   'P 1'
#
loop_
_entity.id
_entity.type
_entity.pdbx_description
1 polymer ?
#
loop_
_entity_poly.entity_id
_entity_poly.type
_entity_poly.pdbx_seq_one_letter_code
_entity_poly.pdbx_strand_id
1 'polypeptide(L)'
;MNEHEQLIGCPVCGDQNTHIDDVAVKSPKGTLRGHASGEDDSARITVELDYVANHGRRHSIAVYGWCESGHAWTWSWQQTKGSTWFSQQEGTS
;
A
#
# COMPACT_ATOMS: atom_id res chain seq x y z
N MET A 1 15.51 1.81 -16.55
CA MET A 1 15.47 1.39 -15.14
C MET A 1 16.57 2.10 -14.41
N ASN A 2 16.20 2.90 -13.43
CA ASN A 2 17.13 3.49 -12.48
C ASN A 2 17.83 2.36 -11.71
N GLU A 3 19.07 2.56 -11.26
CA GLU A 3 19.86 1.52 -10.56
C GLU A 3 19.25 1.03 -9.22
N HIS A 4 18.12 1.62 -8.82
CA HIS A 4 17.40 1.32 -7.57
C HIS A 4 15.93 0.91 -7.79
N GLU A 5 15.50 0.74 -9.03
CA GLU A 5 14.14 0.27 -9.34
C GLU A 5 14.09 -1.25 -9.42
N GLN A 6 13.13 -1.85 -8.73
CA GLN A 6 12.82 -3.27 -8.86
C GLN A 6 11.37 -3.43 -9.28
N LEU A 7 11.15 -4.26 -10.30
CA LEU A 7 9.80 -4.68 -10.68
C LEU A 7 9.19 -5.46 -9.53
N ILE A 8 7.95 -5.15 -9.21
CA ILE A 8 7.19 -5.89 -8.23
C ILE A 8 6.25 -6.85 -8.95
N GLY A 9 6.30 -8.13 -8.57
CA GLY A 9 5.41 -9.16 -9.08
C GLY A 9 4.13 -9.27 -8.28
N CYS A 10 3.05 -9.70 -8.94
CA CYS A 10 1.80 -10.06 -8.30
C CYS A 10 2.06 -11.18 -7.27
N PRO A 11 1.67 -10.99 -6.00
CA PRO A 11 1.92 -12.00 -4.96
C PRO A 11 1.10 -13.28 -5.15
N VAL A 12 0.12 -13.28 -6.06
CA VAL A 12 -0.76 -14.43 -6.34
C VAL A 12 -0.20 -15.31 -7.46
N CYS A 13 0.15 -14.71 -8.60
CA CYS A 13 0.53 -15.45 -9.82
C CYS A 13 1.95 -15.16 -10.33
N GLY A 14 2.66 -14.19 -9.74
CA GLY A 14 4.01 -13.80 -10.16
C GLY A 14 4.08 -12.88 -11.39
N ASP A 15 2.94 -12.51 -11.99
CA ASP A 15 2.85 -11.56 -13.11
C ASP A 15 3.51 -10.22 -12.74
N GLN A 16 4.34 -9.67 -13.62
CA GLN A 16 5.08 -8.43 -13.40
C GLN A 16 4.36 -7.18 -13.91
N ASN A 17 3.26 -7.36 -14.66
CA ASN A 17 2.39 -6.27 -15.11
C ASN A 17 1.39 -5.97 -13.99
N THR A 18 1.86 -5.25 -12.96
CA THR A 18 1.07 -4.86 -11.79
C THR A 18 0.71 -3.38 -11.84
N HIS A 19 -0.48 -3.05 -11.35
CA HIS A 19 -1.03 -1.70 -11.30
C HIS A 19 -1.44 -1.37 -9.85
N ILE A 20 -1.23 -0.13 -9.42
CA ILE A 20 -1.64 0.38 -8.11
C ILE A 20 -2.90 1.24 -8.29
N ASP A 21 -3.92 0.99 -7.48
CA ASP A 21 -5.23 1.65 -7.62
C ASP A 21 -5.56 2.50 -6.40
N ASP A 22 -5.01 2.14 -5.23
CA ASP A 22 -5.42 2.72 -3.97
C ASP A 22 -4.32 2.62 -2.92
N VAL A 23 -4.27 3.63 -2.05
CA VAL A 23 -3.42 3.64 -0.87
C VAL A 23 -4.28 4.01 0.34
N ALA A 24 -4.28 3.15 1.35
CA ALA A 24 -4.89 3.43 2.63
C ALA A 24 -3.83 3.62 3.72
N VAL A 25 -3.98 4.68 4.49
CA VAL A 25 -3.24 4.90 5.73
C VAL A 25 -4.18 4.73 6.90
N LYS A 26 -3.95 3.70 7.71
CA LYS A 26 -4.76 3.38 8.89
C LYS A 26 -4.04 3.89 10.12
N SER A 27 -4.79 4.58 10.98
CA SER A 27 -4.36 5.02 12.30
C SER A 27 -5.34 4.48 13.35
N PRO A 28 -4.99 4.51 14.64
CA PRO A 28 -5.94 4.16 15.71
C PRO A 28 -7.23 4.99 15.69
N LYS A 29 -7.21 6.20 15.12
CA LYS A 29 -8.34 7.14 15.12
C LYS A 29 -9.16 7.11 13.82
N GLY A 30 -8.74 6.35 12.82
CA GLY A 30 -9.44 6.30 11.53
C GLY A 30 -8.56 5.87 10.37
N THR A 31 -9.19 5.72 9.21
CA THR A 31 -8.53 5.37 7.94
C THR A 31 -8.65 6.51 6.96
N LEU A 32 -7.51 6.95 6.41
CA LEU A 32 -7.45 7.82 5.25
C LEU A 32 -7.23 6.95 4.03
N ARG A 33 -7.99 7.17 2.96
CA ARG A 33 -7.92 6.38 1.73
C ARG A 33 -7.79 7.34 0.55
N GLY A 34 -6.70 7.20 -0.19
CA GLY A 34 -6.44 7.94 -1.42
C GLY A 34 -6.59 7.01 -2.61
N HIS A 35 -7.61 7.27 -3.43
CA HIS A 35 -7.83 6.54 -4.67
C HIS A 35 -7.04 7.20 -5.79
N ALA A 36 -6.24 6.42 -6.51
CA ALA A 36 -5.58 6.87 -7.73
C ALA A 36 -6.43 6.42 -8.92
N SER A 37 -6.93 7.37 -9.72
CA SER A 37 -7.67 7.08 -10.94
C SER A 37 -7.08 7.88 -12.09
N GLY A 38 -6.85 7.23 -13.23
CA GLY A 38 -6.27 7.84 -14.43
C GLY A 38 -4.97 7.15 -14.84
N GLU A 39 -4.81 6.90 -16.14
CA GLU A 39 -3.68 6.14 -16.71
C GLU A 39 -2.39 6.97 -16.80
N ASP A 40 -2.50 8.31 -16.73
CA ASP A 40 -1.41 9.23 -17.11
C ASP A 40 -1.15 10.40 -16.13
N ASP A 41 -1.94 10.54 -15.06
CA ASP A 41 -1.77 11.64 -14.11
C ASP A 41 -0.98 11.16 -12.88
N SER A 42 0.23 11.68 -12.69
CA SER A 42 1.02 11.42 -11.50
C SER A 42 0.24 11.80 -10.23
N ALA A 43 -0.24 10.82 -9.48
CA ALA A 43 -0.96 11.05 -8.24
C ALA A 43 0.03 11.14 -7.07
N ARG A 44 0.12 12.31 -6.43
CA ARG A 44 0.88 12.47 -5.17
C ARG A 44 -0.08 12.45 -3.98
N ILE A 45 -0.07 11.34 -3.24
CA ILE A 45 -0.78 11.24 -1.96
C ILE A 45 0.19 11.63 -0.84
N THR A 46 -0.05 12.77 -0.18
CA THR A 46 0.70 13.18 1.01
C THR A 46 -0.19 12.98 2.24
N VAL A 47 0.25 12.16 3.18
CA VAL A 47 -0.48 11.88 4.42
C VAL A 47 0.34 12.37 5.60
N GLU A 48 -0.16 13.41 6.25
CA GLU A 48 0.36 13.91 7.51
C GLU A 48 -0.54 13.42 8.64
N LEU A 49 0.07 12.83 9.67
CA LEU A 49 -0.63 12.31 10.84
C LEU A 49 -0.12 13.07 12.06
N ASP A 50 -1.04 13.67 12.80
CA ASP A 50 -0.71 14.32 14.06
C ASP A 50 -0.15 13.29 15.05
N TYR A 51 0.96 13.65 15.69
CA TYR A 51 1.55 12.85 16.75
C TYR A 51 0.58 12.79 17.95
N VAL A 52 0.05 11.60 18.23
CA VAL A 52 -0.79 11.36 19.42
C VAL A 52 0.04 10.66 20.49
N ALA A 53 0.46 11.41 21.51
CA ALA A 53 1.09 10.83 22.69
C ALA A 53 0.12 9.84 23.36
N ASN A 54 0.61 8.66 23.73
CA ASN A 54 -0.03 7.66 24.61
C ASN A 54 -1.11 6.69 24.09
N HIS A 55 -1.24 6.39 22.79
CA HIS A 55 -2.14 5.32 22.35
C HIS A 55 -1.51 4.29 21.39
N GLY A 56 -0.90 3.25 21.98
CA GLY A 56 -1.17 1.83 21.70
C GLY A 56 -0.94 1.18 20.32
N ARG A 57 -1.14 1.83 19.16
CA ARG A 57 -0.97 1.18 17.85
C ARG A 57 -0.48 2.18 16.81
N ARG A 58 0.46 1.74 15.98
CA ARG A 58 1.13 2.59 14.99
C ARG A 58 0.39 2.54 13.67
N HIS A 59 0.65 3.57 12.88
CA HIS A 59 0.15 3.71 11.54
C HIS A 59 0.49 2.47 10.70
N SER A 60 -0.44 2.07 9.83
CA SER A 60 -0.17 1.09 8.78
C SER A 60 -0.49 1.70 7.43
N ILE A 61 0.34 1.38 6.44
CA ILE A 61 0.12 1.75 5.05
C ILE A 61 -0.28 0.48 4.33
N ALA A 62 -1.37 0.50 3.58
CA ALA A 62 -1.76 -0.56 2.67
C ALA A 62 -1.83 0.00 1.26
N VAL A 63 -1.22 -0.70 0.32
CA VAL A 63 -1.28 -0.42 -1.12
C VAL A 63 -2.11 -1.53 -1.75
N TYR A 64 -3.08 -1.15 -2.55
CA TYR A 64 -3.98 -2.06 -3.27
C TYR A 64 -3.73 -1.92 -4.76
N GLY A 65 -3.90 -3.04 -5.45
CA GLY A 65 -3.66 -3.10 -6.87
C GLY A 65 -4.19 -4.38 -7.50
N TRP A 66 -3.92 -4.51 -8.80
CA TRP A 66 -4.20 -5.71 -9.58
C TRP A 66 -3.04 -6.04 -10.53
N CYS A 67 -3.12 -7.17 -11.22
CA CYS A 67 -2.24 -7.51 -12.33
C CYS A 67 -3.02 -7.87 -13.60
N GLU A 68 -2.39 -7.79 -14.77
CA GLU A 68 -3.04 -8.10 -16.06
C GLU A 68 -3.62 -9.52 -16.15
N SER A 69 -3.11 -10.46 -15.35
CA SER A 69 -3.71 -11.79 -15.17
C SER A 69 -5.05 -11.80 -14.40
N GLY A 70 -5.54 -10.65 -13.93
CA GLY A 70 -6.85 -10.47 -13.30
C GLY A 70 -6.90 -10.65 -11.78
N HIS A 71 -5.75 -10.76 -11.10
CA HIS A 71 -5.70 -10.93 -9.65
C HIS A 71 -5.57 -9.59 -8.93
N ALA A 72 -6.44 -9.35 -7.95
CA ALA A 72 -6.28 -8.27 -6.98
C ALA A 72 -5.26 -8.65 -5.90
N TRP A 73 -4.55 -7.67 -5.36
CA TRP A 73 -3.55 -7.87 -4.31
C TRP A 73 -3.51 -6.73 -3.30
N THR A 74 -2.90 -7.00 -2.16
CA THR A 74 -2.63 -5.98 -1.14
C THR A 74 -1.23 -6.15 -0.57
N TRP A 75 -0.48 -5.06 -0.51
CA TRP A 75 0.76 -4.94 0.25
C TRP A 75 0.54 -4.07 1.47
N SER A 76 1.13 -4.43 2.59
CA SER A 76 0.95 -3.69 3.83
C SER A 76 2.26 -3.55 4.58
N TRP A 77 2.51 -2.32 5.03
CA TRP A 77 3.56 -1.96 5.95
C TRP A 77 2.93 -1.59 7.28
N GLN A 78 3.33 -2.30 8.33
CA GLN A 78 2.87 -2.03 9.69
C GLN A 78 4.06 -1.79 10.59
N GLN A 79 4.01 -0.71 11.37
CA GLN A 79 5.02 -0.48 12.39
C GLN A 79 4.51 -0.99 13.74
N THR A 80 5.35 -1.64 14.56
CA THR A 80 5.02 -1.96 15.97
C THR A 80 6.28 -2.06 16.82
N LYS A 81 6.29 -1.44 18.01
CA LYS A 81 7.35 -1.51 19.05
C LYS A 81 8.83 -1.34 18.61
N GLY A 82 9.09 -0.72 17.47
CA GLY A 82 10.42 -0.37 16.95
C GLY A 82 10.67 -0.99 15.60
N SER A 83 9.87 -2.00 15.25
CA SER A 83 9.99 -2.80 14.05
C SER A 83 8.99 -2.36 12.99
N THR A 84 9.37 -2.58 11.73
CA THR A 84 8.52 -2.45 10.55
C THR A 84 8.32 -3.84 9.96
N TRP A 85 7.07 -4.17 9.66
CA TRP A 85 6.66 -5.45 9.10
C TRP A 85 6.08 -5.21 7.72
N PHE A 86 6.42 -6.10 6.79
CA PHE A 86 5.87 -6.14 5.44
C PHE A 86 5.06 -7.42 5.27
N SER A 87 3.88 -7.32 4.67
CA SER A 87 3.05 -8.46 4.31
C SER A 87 2.42 -8.25 2.93
N GLN A 88 2.33 -9.33 2.16
CA GLN A 88 1.64 -9.40 0.88
C GLN A 88 0.51 -10.42 0.94
N GLN A 89 -0.65 -10.09 0.37
CA GLN A 89 -1.84 -10.92 0.39
C GLN A 89 -2.59 -10.81 -0.93
N GLU A 90 -3.40 -11.83 -1.24
CA GLU A 90 -4.43 -11.75 -2.27
C GLU A 90 -5.50 -10.73 -1.85
N GLY A 91 -5.95 -9.90 -2.78
CA GLY A 91 -7.00 -8.93 -2.56
C GLY A 91 -8.39 -9.60 -2.59
N THR A 92 -9.27 -9.23 -1.67
CA THR A 92 -10.69 -9.60 -1.77
C THR A 92 -11.40 -8.61 -2.69
N SER A 93 -12.04 -9.13 -3.74
CA SER A 93 -12.84 -8.36 -4.71
C SER A 93 -14.05 -7.68 -4.06
#